data_AF-A0A166VR23-F1
#
_entry.id   AF-A0A166VR23-F1
#
_cell.length_a   1.000
_cell.length_b   1.000
_cell.length_c   1.000
_cell.angle_alpha   90.00
_cell.angle_beta   90.00
_cell.angle_gamma   90.00
#
_symmetry.space_group_name_H-M   'P 1'
#
loop_
_entity.id
_entity.type
_entity.pdbx_description
1 polymer ?
#
loop_
_entity_poly.entity_id
_entity_poly.type
_entity_poly.pdbx_seq_one_letter_code
_entity_poly.pdbx_strand_id
1 'polypeptide(L)'
;MAHALRNLPNVSHRRVALLTTNQAVALTLRNPRQHSGQEYVRSIYNSIQRLWKHDNGILVVWIPSSSENKILQLAKREAKQATKQGCVPKRQSLVMKSTTLNLERKKLEAVRSLPDENAVCYLN
;
A
#
# COMPACT_ATOMS: atom_id res chain seq x y z
N MET A 1 -3.70 -4.26 3.43
CA MET A 1 -5.06 -4.85 3.57
C MET A 1 -5.25 -6.10 2.73
N ALA A 2 -5.13 -6.04 1.40
CA ALA A 2 -5.36 -7.19 0.52
C ALA A 2 -4.56 -8.46 0.92
N HIS A 3 -3.30 -8.29 1.32
CA HIS A 3 -2.48 -9.38 1.84
C HIS A 3 -3.09 -10.08 3.07
N ALA A 4 -3.56 -9.31 4.06
CA ALA A 4 -4.17 -9.86 5.27
C ALA A 4 -5.45 -10.64 4.95
N LEU A 5 -6.33 -10.07 4.10
CA LEU A 5 -7.56 -10.72 3.65
C LEU A 5 -7.32 -12.04 2.90
N ARG A 6 -6.24 -12.10 2.11
CA ARG A 6 -5.86 -13.31 1.37
C ARG A 6 -5.38 -14.44 2.28
N ASN A 7 -4.77 -14.09 3.41
CA ASN A 7 -4.18 -15.03 4.36
C ASN A 7 -5.11 -15.35 5.54
N LEU A 8 -6.36 -14.88 5.52
CA LEU A 8 -7.36 -15.39 6.46
C LEU A 8 -7.50 -16.91 6.27
N PRO A 9 -7.70 -17.69 7.36
CA PRO A 9 -8.03 -19.10 7.23
C PRO A 9 -9.30 -19.26 6.38
N ASN A 10 -9.52 -20.45 5.82
CA ASN A 10 -10.76 -20.72 5.08
C ASN A 10 -11.96 -20.54 6.01
N VAL A 11 -12.63 -19.39 5.87
CA VAL A 11 -13.78 -18.99 6.65
C VAL A 11 -14.99 -18.86 5.73
N SER A 12 -16.13 -19.35 6.20
CA SER A 12 -17.42 -19.24 5.53
C SER A 12 -18.48 -18.80 6.53
N HIS A 13 -19.49 -18.05 6.09
CA HIS A 13 -20.62 -17.61 6.92
C HIS A 13 -20.19 -16.76 8.15
N ARG A 14 -19.07 -16.03 8.06
CA ARG A 14 -18.56 -15.17 9.16
C ARG A 14 -18.74 -13.69 8.85
N ARG A 15 -18.83 -12.88 9.92
CA ARG A 15 -18.72 -11.42 9.82
C ARG A 15 -17.28 -11.00 10.10
N VAL A 16 -16.64 -10.36 9.12
CA VAL A 16 -15.26 -9.87 9.21
C VAL A 16 -15.26 -8.34 9.32
N ALA A 17 -14.70 -7.82 10.40
CA ALA A 17 -14.53 -6.37 10.59
C ALA A 17 -13.15 -5.92 10.08
N LEU A 18 -13.15 -4.99 9.13
CA LEU A 18 -11.96 -4.30 8.62
C LEU A 18 -11.80 -2.97 9.35
N LEU A 19 -10.85 -2.94 10.28
CA LEU A 19 -10.50 -1.74 11.04
C LEU A 19 -9.36 -0.99 10.36
N THR A 20 -9.49 0.32 10.21
CA THR A 20 -8.45 1.17 9.62
C THR A 20 -8.40 2.54 10.29
N THR A 21 -7.19 3.07 10.49
CA THR A 21 -6.99 4.48 10.86
C THR A 21 -6.98 5.42 9.67
N ASN A 22 -6.90 4.87 8.46
CA ASN A 22 -6.90 5.65 7.22
C ASN A 22 -8.35 5.88 6.74
N GLN A 23 -8.83 7.11 6.93
CA GLN A 23 -10.16 7.54 6.52
C GLN A 23 -10.37 7.42 5.01
N ALA A 24 -9.36 7.78 4.21
CA ALA A 24 -9.45 7.70 2.75
C ALA A 24 -9.71 6.25 2.30
N VAL A 25 -9.01 5.27 2.88
CA VAL A 25 -9.28 3.85 2.54
C VAL A 25 -10.68 3.43 2.97
N ALA A 26 -11.15 3.84 4.15
CA ALA A 26 -12.50 3.50 4.58
C ALA A 26 -13.58 4.08 3.63
N LEU A 27 -13.38 5.33 3.17
CA LEU A 27 -14.27 5.96 2.20
C LEU A 27 -14.20 5.28 0.83
N THR A 28 -13.00 4.99 0.33
CA THR A 28 -12.80 4.25 -0.92
C THR A 28 -13.52 2.91 -0.87
N LEU A 29 -13.38 2.15 0.22
CA LEU A 29 -14.02 0.85 0.36
C LEU A 29 -15.56 0.93 0.42
N ARG A 30 -16.11 1.99 1.01
CA ARG A 30 -17.56 2.24 1.06
C ARG A 30 -18.14 2.68 -0.28
N ASN A 31 -17.37 3.43 -1.08
CA ASN A 31 -17.83 3.98 -2.35
C ASN A 31 -16.74 3.85 -3.43
N PRO A 32 -16.68 2.71 -4.17
CA PRO A 32 -15.58 2.39 -5.10
C PRO A 32 -15.45 3.28 -6.35
N ARG A 33 -16.29 4.31 -6.50
CA ARG A 33 -16.50 5.00 -7.80
C ARG A 33 -15.16 5.50 -8.38
N GLN A 34 -14.83 4.97 -9.55
CA GLN A 34 -13.78 5.44 -10.48
C GLN A 34 -12.30 5.29 -10.08
N HIS A 35 -11.95 4.27 -9.28
CA HIS A 35 -10.53 3.95 -9.03
C HIS A 35 -10.01 2.74 -9.85
N SER A 36 -10.53 2.51 -11.06
CA SER A 36 -10.15 1.40 -11.95
C SER A 36 -8.68 1.46 -12.43
N GLY A 37 -7.99 2.58 -12.23
CA GLY A 37 -6.54 2.70 -12.45
C GLY A 37 -5.66 2.34 -11.26
N GLN A 38 -6.24 2.07 -10.08
CA GLN A 38 -5.48 1.78 -8.86
C GLN A 38 -5.47 0.26 -8.58
N GLU A 39 -4.46 -0.42 -9.10
CA GLU A 39 -4.21 -1.86 -8.89
C GLU A 39 -4.31 -2.28 -7.40
N TYR A 40 -3.83 -1.44 -6.49
CA TYR A 40 -3.90 -1.73 -5.05
C TYR A 40 -5.34 -1.78 -4.52
N VAL A 41 -6.19 -0.84 -4.94
CA VAL A 41 -7.61 -0.79 -4.56
C VAL A 41 -8.34 -2.00 -5.15
N ARG A 42 -8.11 -2.29 -6.44
CA ARG A 42 -8.63 -3.49 -7.12
C ARG A 42 -8.24 -4.78 -6.38
N SER A 43 -6.99 -4.89 -5.93
CA SER A 43 -6.51 -6.05 -5.17
C SER A 43 -7.25 -6.26 -3.85
N ILE A 44 -7.64 -5.17 -3.17
CA ILE A 44 -8.45 -5.25 -1.95
C ILE A 44 -9.85 -5.76 -2.28
N TYR A 45 -10.50 -5.20 -3.30
CA TYR A 45 -11.84 -5.63 -3.73
C TYR A 45 -11.88 -7.08 -4.17
N ASN A 46 -10.93 -7.55 -4.96
CA ASN A 46 -10.86 -8.95 -5.36
C ASN A 46 -10.76 -9.88 -4.12
N SER A 47 -10.04 -9.44 -3.09
CA SER A 47 -9.91 -10.20 -1.84
C SER A 47 -11.21 -10.19 -1.02
N ILE A 48 -11.94 -9.07 -1.01
CA ILE A 48 -13.26 -8.94 -0.39
C ILE A 48 -14.30 -9.80 -1.13
N GLN A 49 -14.32 -9.74 -2.46
CA GLN A 49 -15.23 -10.54 -3.29
C GLN A 49 -15.02 -12.04 -3.08
N ARG A 50 -13.77 -12.49 -2.89
CA ARG A 50 -13.49 -13.88 -2.50
C ARG A 50 -14.17 -14.26 -1.18
N LEU A 51 -14.21 -13.37 -0.20
CA LEU A 51 -14.89 -13.62 1.08
C LEU A 51 -16.41 -13.64 0.91
N TRP A 52 -16.97 -12.76 0.09
CA TRP A 52 -18.41 -12.76 -0.23
C TRP A 52 -18.86 -14.06 -0.91
N LYS A 53 -18.03 -14.65 -1.78
CA LYS A 53 -18.32 -15.96 -2.41
C LYS A 53 -18.48 -17.11 -1.42
N HIS A 54 -18.02 -16.95 -0.18
CA HIS A 54 -18.17 -17.92 0.90
C HIS A 54 -19.16 -17.44 1.98
N ASP A 55 -20.13 -16.60 1.59
CA ASP A 55 -21.20 -16.07 2.45
C ASP A 55 -20.69 -15.30 3.67
N ASN A 56 -19.49 -14.71 3.59
CA ASN A 56 -18.99 -13.86 4.65
C ASN A 56 -19.52 -12.43 4.50
N GLY A 57 -19.88 -11.78 5.60
CA GLY A 57 -20.17 -10.35 5.65
C GLY A 57 -18.91 -9.53 5.94
N ILE A 58 -18.75 -8.37 5.30
CA ILE A 58 -17.63 -7.44 5.55
C ILE A 58 -18.17 -6.13 6.13
N LEU A 59 -17.62 -5.71 7.28
CA LEU A 59 -17.89 -4.41 7.89
C LEU A 59 -16.62 -3.56 7.85
N VAL A 60 -16.69 -2.37 7.22
CA VAL A 60 -15.55 -1.44 7.17
C VAL A 60 -15.74 -0.32 8.19
N VAL A 61 -14.84 -0.26 9.17
CA VAL A 61 -14.87 0.70 10.27
C VAL A 61 -13.61 1.57 10.21
N TRP A 62 -13.84 2.88 10.08
CA TRP A 62 -12.80 3.86 10.31
C TRP A 62 -12.75 4.19 11.80
N ILE A 63 -11.55 4.15 12.37
CA ILE A 63 -11.29 4.52 13.76
C ILE A 63 -10.25 5.64 13.73
N PRO A 64 -10.53 6.82 14.30
CA PRO A 64 -9.53 7.89 14.35
C PRO A 64 -8.27 7.40 15.05
N SER A 65 -7.11 7.92 14.64
CA SER A 65 -5.81 7.51 15.19
C SER A 65 -5.64 8.04 16.62
N SER A 66 -6.23 7.38 17.62
CA SER A 66 -5.99 7.64 19.04
C SER A 66 -4.90 6.72 19.61
N SER A 67 -4.32 7.10 20.75
CA SER A 67 -3.33 6.29 21.48
C SER A 67 -3.92 5.04 22.13
N GLU A 68 -5.24 4.97 22.26
CA GLU A 68 -5.94 3.93 23.03
C GLU A 68 -6.07 2.60 22.29
N ASN A 69 -6.17 2.61 20.95
CA ASN A 69 -6.36 1.39 20.18
C ASN A 69 -5.03 0.66 19.94
N LYS A 70 -4.62 -0.15 20.92
CA LYS A 70 -3.36 -0.92 20.89
C LYS A 70 -3.21 -1.80 19.65
N ILE A 71 -4.30 -2.37 19.14
CA ILE A 71 -4.29 -3.25 17.95
C ILE A 71 -3.94 -2.44 16.69
N LEU A 72 -4.58 -1.29 16.50
CA LEU A 72 -4.29 -0.41 15.35
C LEU A 72 -2.88 0.19 15.44
N GLN A 73 -2.39 0.47 16.64
CA GLN A 73 -1.01 0.92 16.85
C GLN A 73 0.00 -0.16 16.48
N LEU A 74 -0.24 -1.41 16.90
CA LEU A 74 0.58 -2.55 16.51
C LEU A 74 0.55 -2.74 14.99
N ALA A 75 -0.63 -2.75 14.37
CA ALA A 75 -0.77 -2.88 12.92
C ALA A 75 -0.02 -1.76 12.16
N LYS A 76 -0.07 -0.53 12.65
CA LYS A 76 0.66 0.61 12.09
C LYS A 76 2.17 0.46 12.26
N ARG A 77 2.63 -0.02 13.42
CA ARG A 77 4.05 -0.28 13.68
C ARG A 77 4.58 -1.38 12.76
N GLU A 78 3.88 -2.50 12.65
CA GLU A 78 4.24 -3.60 11.75
C GLU A 78 4.24 -3.17 10.29
N ALA A 79 3.24 -2.39 9.86
CA ALA A 79 3.22 -1.84 8.52
C ALA A 79 4.43 -0.95 8.23
N LYS A 80 4.84 -0.09 9.18
CA LYS A 80 6.04 0.75 9.04
C LYS A 80 7.31 -0.11 8.91
N GLN A 81 7.48 -1.12 9.76
CA GLN A 81 8.64 -2.01 9.71
C GLN A 81 8.72 -2.75 8.38
N ALA A 82 7.59 -3.27 7.89
CA ALA A 82 7.53 -3.95 6.60
C ALA A 82 7.85 -3.05 5.39
N THR A 83 7.70 -1.72 5.53
CA THR A 83 8.01 -0.73 4.49
C THR A 83 9.34 0.00 4.69
N LYS A 84 10.14 -0.37 5.70
CA LYS A 84 11.41 0.29 6.00
C LYS A 84 12.40 0.07 4.83
N GLN A 85 13.22 1.09 4.53
CA GLN A 85 14.24 1.01 3.49
C GLN A 85 15.19 -0.16 3.74
N GLY A 86 15.46 -0.96 2.70
CA GLY A 86 16.26 -2.18 2.78
C GLY A 86 15.47 -3.46 3.12
N CYS A 87 14.19 -3.36 3.48
CA CYS A 87 13.35 -4.55 3.62
C CYS A 87 12.95 -5.10 2.24
N VAL A 88 13.25 -6.37 1.98
CA VAL A 88 12.79 -7.08 0.77
C VAL A 88 11.31 -7.41 0.95
N PRO A 89 10.41 -6.90 0.10
CA PRO A 89 8.99 -7.25 0.21
C PRO A 89 8.81 -8.73 -0.12
N LYS A 90 8.14 -9.49 0.76
CA LYS A 90 7.85 -10.93 0.57
C LYS A 90 7.08 -11.25 -0.73
N ARG A 91 6.46 -10.26 -1.37
CA ARG A 91 5.82 -10.34 -2.69
C ARG A 91 6.08 -9.04 -3.43
N GLN A 92 6.09 -9.08 -4.76
CA GLN A 92 6.10 -7.86 -5.58
C GLN A 92 5.00 -6.92 -5.10
N SER A 93 5.40 -5.74 -4.62
CA SER A 93 4.46 -4.71 -4.23
C SER A 93 3.78 -4.20 -5.50
N LEU A 94 2.46 -3.99 -5.42
CA LEU A 94 1.75 -3.22 -6.45
C LEU A 94 2.24 -1.78 -6.32
N VAL A 95 3.29 -1.43 -7.06
CA VAL A 95 3.86 -0.09 -7.02
C VAL A 95 2.97 0.83 -7.83
N MET A 96 2.36 1.81 -7.18
CA MET A 96 1.75 2.93 -7.85
C MET A 96 2.88 3.83 -8.38
N LYS A 97 3.23 3.67 -9.65
CA LYS A 97 4.26 4.49 -10.31
C LYS A 97 3.62 5.81 -10.74
N SER A 98 3.78 6.86 -9.94
CA SER A 98 3.50 8.23 -10.40
C SER A 98 4.54 8.60 -11.46
N THR A 99 4.07 8.95 -12.65
CA THR A 99 4.92 9.40 -13.75
C THR A 99 5.69 10.67 -13.36
N THR A 100 5.02 11.63 -12.72
CA THR A 100 5.61 12.87 -12.22
C THR A 100 6.69 12.62 -11.18
N LEU A 101 6.40 11.83 -10.13
CA LEU A 101 7.40 11.54 -9.09
C LEU A 101 8.57 10.73 -9.64
N ASN A 102 8.34 9.83 -10.60
CA ASN A 102 9.41 9.08 -11.24
C ASN A 102 10.28 9.98 -12.13
N LEU A 103 9.69 10.97 -12.81
CA LEU A 103 10.43 11.96 -13.59
C LEU A 103 11.32 12.80 -12.68
N GLU A 104 10.77 13.33 -11.59
CA GLU A 104 11.54 14.12 -10.63
C GLU A 104 12.60 13.28 -9.91
N ARG A 105 12.29 12.01 -9.58
CA ARG A 105 13.28 11.09 -9.02
C ARG A 105 14.43 10.84 -10.00
N LYS A 106 14.14 10.61 -11.30
CA LYS A 106 15.16 10.45 -12.33
C LYS A 106 16.04 11.69 -12.47
N LYS A 107 15.45 12.89 -12.39
CA LYS A 107 16.22 14.15 -12.39
C LYS A 107 17.15 14.22 -11.18
N LEU A 108 16.66 13.88 -9.99
CA LEU A 108 17.49 13.86 -8.77
C LEU A 108 18.58 12.78 -8.80
N GLU A 109 18.31 11.61 -9.40
CA GLU A 109 19.30 10.54 -9.58
C GLU A 109 20.39 10.95 -10.58
N ALA A 110 20.04 11.65 -11.66
CA ALA A 110 21.00 12.21 -12.63
C ALA A 110 21.85 13.34 -12.04
N VAL A 111 21.33 14.09 -11.06
CA VAL A 111 22.11 15.12 -10.33
C VAL A 111 23.03 14.49 -9.27
N ARG A 112 22.75 13.26 -8.82
CA ARG A 112 23.55 12.54 -7.81
C ARG A 112 24.69 11.71 -8.39
N SER A 113 24.75 11.51 -9.71
CA SER A 113 25.97 11.05 -10.36
C SER A 113 26.95 12.22 -10.43
N LEU A 114 28.02 12.15 -9.63
CA LEU A 114 29.16 13.07 -9.77
C LEU A 114 29.69 12.94 -11.21
N PRO A 115 30.01 14.06 -11.89
CA PRO A 115 30.72 13.99 -13.15
C PRO A 115 32.03 13.24 -12.92
N ASP A 116 32.32 12.29 -13.82
CA ASP A 116 33.59 11.56 -13.81
C ASP A 116 34.71 12.60 -13.96
N GLU A 117 35.54 12.77 -12.93
CA GLU A 117 36.70 13.66 -12.94
C GLU A 117 37.76 13.06 -13.87
N ASN A 118 37.56 13.13 -15.20
CA ASN A 118 38.57 12.82 -16.19
C ASN A 118 38.37 13.54 -17.54
N ALA A 119 37.67 14.68 -17.55
CA ALA A 119 37.69 15.57 -18.72
C ALA A 119 38.87 16.56 -18.62
N VAL A 120 40.10 16.04 -18.76
CA VAL A 120 41.26 16.89 -19.09
C VAL A 120 41.19 17.20 -20.58
N CYS A 121 40.61 18.34 -20.93
CA CYS A 121 40.75 18.91 -22.26
C CYS A 121 41.88 19.95 -22.24
N TYR A 122 43.06 19.56 -22.72
CA TYR A 122 44.09 20.50 -23.14
C TYR A 122 43.56 21.32 -24.34
N LEU A 123 43.67 22.63 -24.27
CA LEU A 123 43.62 23.51 -25.45
C LEU A 123 44.95 24.25 -25.51
N ASN A 124 45.73 23.94 -26.55
CA ASN A 124 46.77 24.80 -27.11
C ASN A 124 46.12 25.90 -27.94
#